data_AF-A0A3D3LA76-F1
#
_entry.id   AF-A0A3D3LA76-F1
#
_cell.length_a   1.000
_cell.length_b   1.000
_cell.length_c   1.000
_cell.angle_alpha   90.00
_cell.angle_beta   90.00
_cell.angle_gamma   90.00
#
_symmetry.space_group_name_H-M   'P 1'
#
loop_
_entity.id
_entity.type
_entity.pdbx_description
1 polymer ?
#
loop_
_entity_poly.entity_id
_entity_poly.type
_entity_poly.pdbx_seq_one_letter_code
_entity_poly.pdbx_strand_id
1 'polypeptide(L)'
;MKKLLHMATFGVLAATGLLQAQVTSPIMGFLTLHLQEGTNFIGFALLPTMEMQSSFNISPTDRKIVFLQGGPNLSLADNQFSPGPLATHAVEIVSSGAGQGFTSIVTATLAAGNQLTLQEEVPAGVADGASLKVWRLWTLADVFGADNSAGLAGGETPGQADLILLPNSTGFDKYFYSTGGAQGVGWRQVDGGTTDQADVPVFVSEGAAIIARAAKSVVVIGQVKPGVTKVSLQTGNNYVANLCPVNAAGEGASVEGRTLGNSGLAEGMAGGTASSLADLVLLWNGSGYDQYFNSTGGPLGAGWRKVGAGSTDQSSVPLPDGAYIILRRGAPVMITLNQGSF
;
A
#
# COMPACT_ATOMS: atom_id res chain seq x y z
N MET A 1 46.21 -62.39 -31.74
CA MET A 1 45.20 -62.08 -30.71
C MET A 1 45.01 -60.57 -30.68
N LYS A 2 43.98 -60.06 -31.37
CA LYS A 2 43.68 -58.62 -31.50
C LYS A 2 42.76 -58.23 -30.34
N LYS A 3 43.20 -57.31 -29.46
CA LYS A 3 42.38 -56.79 -28.36
C LYS A 3 41.48 -55.67 -28.89
N LEU A 4 40.17 -55.86 -28.75
CA LEU A 4 39.10 -54.91 -29.03
C LEU A 4 39.20 -53.74 -28.02
N LEU A 5 39.26 -52.51 -28.53
CA LEU A 5 39.14 -51.29 -27.73
C LEU A 5 37.65 -50.87 -27.74
N HIS A 6 36.95 -51.04 -26.61
CA HIS A 6 35.59 -50.53 -26.44
C HIS A 6 35.64 -49.05 -26.05
N MET A 7 35.06 -48.22 -26.91
CA MET A 7 34.87 -46.79 -26.74
C MET A 7 33.59 -46.58 -25.92
N ALA A 8 33.71 -46.07 -24.69
CA ALA A 8 32.57 -45.73 -23.83
C ALA A 8 32.10 -44.31 -24.13
N THR A 9 30.94 -44.19 -24.78
CA THR A 9 30.26 -42.92 -25.04
C THR A 9 29.62 -42.42 -23.75
N PHE A 10 30.12 -41.33 -23.17
CA PHE A 10 29.45 -40.62 -22.07
C PHE A 10 28.33 -39.75 -22.64
N GLY A 11 27.07 -40.17 -22.46
CA GLY A 11 25.91 -39.34 -22.73
C GLY A 11 25.72 -38.32 -21.62
N VAL A 12 25.83 -37.04 -21.95
CA VAL A 12 25.47 -35.92 -21.05
C VAL A 12 23.95 -35.87 -20.96
N LEU A 13 23.40 -36.27 -19.81
CA LEU A 13 21.98 -36.11 -19.49
C LEU A 13 21.76 -34.65 -19.09
N ALA A 14 21.15 -33.85 -19.97
CA ALA A 14 20.71 -32.50 -19.62
C ALA A 14 19.53 -32.61 -18.64
N ALA A 15 19.77 -32.30 -17.37
CA ALA A 15 18.70 -32.18 -16.38
C ALA A 15 17.87 -30.93 -16.68
N THR A 16 16.68 -31.10 -17.24
CA THR A 16 15.66 -30.04 -17.27
C THR A 16 15.18 -29.81 -15.84
N GLY A 17 15.65 -28.73 -15.21
CA GLY A 17 15.10 -28.26 -13.95
C GLY A 17 13.68 -27.77 -14.17
N LEU A 18 12.68 -28.55 -13.73
CA LEU A 18 11.34 -28.03 -13.53
C LEU A 18 11.43 -27.03 -12.38
N LEU A 19 11.28 -25.74 -12.67
CA LEU A 19 10.98 -24.74 -11.66
C LEU A 19 9.62 -25.10 -11.05
N GLN A 20 9.63 -25.76 -9.89
CA GLN A 20 8.43 -25.84 -9.06
C GLN A 20 8.11 -24.41 -8.61
N ALA A 21 6.97 -23.88 -9.07
CA ALA A 21 6.37 -22.72 -8.46
C ALA A 21 6.09 -23.08 -6.99
N GLN A 22 6.83 -22.50 -6.06
CA GLN A 22 6.58 -22.67 -4.64
C GLN A 22 5.24 -21.98 -4.34
N VAL A 23 4.16 -22.75 -4.26
CA VAL A 23 2.85 -22.26 -3.85
C VAL A 23 2.91 -22.05 -2.34
N THR A 24 3.33 -20.86 -1.91
CA THR A 24 3.10 -20.43 -0.53
C THR A 24 1.64 -20.02 -0.44
N SER A 25 0.82 -20.76 0.33
CA SER A 25 -0.50 -20.27 0.70
C SER A 25 -0.32 -18.95 1.45
N PRO A 26 -1.00 -17.86 1.05
CA PRO A 26 -0.88 -16.59 1.76
C PRO A 26 -1.39 -16.76 3.19
N ILE A 27 -0.70 -16.15 4.15
CA ILE A 27 -1.18 -16.08 5.53
C ILE A 27 -2.37 -15.12 5.53
N MET A 28 -3.56 -15.66 5.77
CA MET A 28 -4.76 -14.86 5.96
C MET A 28 -4.80 -14.34 7.40
N GLY A 29 -5.18 -13.08 7.55
CA GLY A 29 -5.40 -12.44 8.84
C GLY A 29 -6.71 -11.66 8.85
N PHE A 30 -7.05 -11.15 10.02
CA PHE A 30 -8.12 -10.18 10.20
C PHE A 30 -7.60 -8.98 10.97
N LEU A 31 -8.17 -7.81 10.69
CA LEU A 31 -7.91 -6.55 11.36
C LEU A 31 -9.25 -6.03 11.89
N THR A 32 -9.33 -5.80 13.20
CA THR A 32 -10.48 -5.11 13.79
C THR A 32 -10.16 -3.64 13.90
N LEU A 33 -10.91 -2.81 13.18
CA LEU A 33 -10.87 -1.36 13.26
C LEU A 33 -11.86 -0.92 14.35
N HIS A 34 -11.33 -0.37 15.45
CA HIS A 34 -12.15 0.24 16.50
C HIS A 34 -12.39 1.71 16.18
N LEU A 35 -13.55 2.01 15.63
CA LEU A 35 -13.96 3.36 15.28
C LEU A 35 -14.56 4.05 16.51
N GLN A 36 -14.08 5.26 16.79
CA GLN A 36 -14.71 6.20 17.72
C GLN A 36 -15.70 7.09 16.97
N GLU A 37 -16.67 7.67 17.69
CA GLU A 37 -17.49 8.72 17.09
C GLU A 37 -16.61 9.88 16.60
N GLY A 38 -16.85 10.36 15.38
CA GLY A 38 -16.02 11.37 14.73
C GLY A 38 -14.99 10.76 13.78
N THR A 39 -13.84 11.43 13.62
CA THR A 39 -12.84 11.09 12.59
C THR A 39 -11.86 10.04 13.08
N ASN A 40 -11.70 8.98 12.29
CA ASN A 40 -10.77 7.88 12.51
C ASN A 40 -9.85 7.75 11.30
N PHE A 41 -8.54 7.83 11.49
CA PHE A 41 -7.59 7.54 10.42
C PHE A 41 -7.32 6.04 10.36
N ILE A 42 -7.56 5.43 9.22
CA ILE A 42 -7.46 3.99 9.02
C ILE A 42 -6.47 3.68 7.92
N GLY A 43 -5.83 2.53 8.04
CA GLY A 43 -4.93 1.96 7.06
C GLY A 43 -5.12 0.46 7.09
N PHE A 44 -5.03 -0.16 5.93
CA PHE A 44 -5.33 -1.57 5.82
C PHE A 44 -4.01 -2.34 5.80
N ALA A 45 -3.61 -2.91 6.93
CA ALA A 45 -2.36 -3.67 7.03
C ALA A 45 -2.40 -5.04 6.32
N LEU A 46 -3.46 -5.32 5.57
CA LEU A 46 -3.63 -6.54 4.79
C LEU A 46 -3.50 -6.20 3.29
N LEU A 47 -3.03 -7.17 2.51
CA LEU A 47 -2.95 -7.13 1.05
C LEU A 47 -4.22 -7.75 0.46
N PRO A 48 -4.58 -7.30 -0.76
CA PRO A 48 -5.67 -7.91 -1.49
C PRO A 48 -5.20 -9.20 -2.17
N THR A 49 -6.04 -9.77 -3.03
CA THR A 49 -5.76 -11.06 -3.68
C THR A 49 -4.64 -10.93 -4.72
N MET A 50 -3.61 -11.76 -4.58
CA MET A 50 -2.60 -11.97 -5.63
C MET A 50 -3.21 -12.80 -6.77
N GLU A 51 -3.11 -12.30 -8.00
CA GLU A 51 -3.58 -13.02 -9.18
C GLU A 51 -2.44 -13.66 -9.96
N MET A 52 -1.24 -13.08 -9.90
CA MET A 52 -0.09 -13.55 -10.66
C MET A 52 1.23 -13.22 -9.95
N GLN A 53 2.23 -14.07 -10.16
CA GLN A 53 3.63 -13.77 -9.90
C GLN A 53 4.46 -14.17 -11.12
N SER A 54 5.38 -13.30 -11.53
CA SER A 54 6.19 -13.49 -12.74
C SER A 54 7.51 -12.72 -12.63
N SER A 55 8.53 -13.16 -13.37
CA SER A 55 9.70 -12.31 -13.61
C SER A 55 9.38 -11.32 -14.73
N PHE A 56 10.10 -10.20 -14.83
CA PHE A 56 9.83 -9.22 -15.86
C PHE A 56 11.12 -8.61 -16.40
N ASN A 57 11.05 -8.14 -17.65
CA ASN A 57 12.06 -7.26 -18.24
C ASN A 57 11.47 -5.86 -18.36
N ILE A 58 12.33 -4.86 -18.26
CA ILE A 58 11.97 -3.45 -18.35
C ILE A 58 12.13 -3.03 -19.81
N SER A 59 11.20 -2.22 -20.33
CA SER A 59 11.35 -1.68 -21.67
C SER A 59 12.60 -0.77 -21.74
N PRO A 60 13.40 -0.89 -22.81
CA PRO A 60 14.60 -0.09 -22.98
C PRO A 60 14.31 1.39 -23.25
N THR A 61 13.08 1.75 -23.62
CA THR A 61 12.69 3.12 -23.98
C THR A 61 11.85 3.81 -22.92
N ASP A 62 11.19 3.06 -22.03
CA ASP A 62 10.30 3.61 -21.01
C ASP A 62 10.21 2.67 -19.80
N ARG A 63 10.66 3.13 -18.62
CA ARG A 63 10.64 2.31 -17.39
C ARG A 63 9.25 2.11 -16.80
N LYS A 64 8.21 2.74 -17.36
CA LYS A 64 6.80 2.43 -17.04
C LYS A 64 6.32 1.16 -17.73
N ILE A 65 7.00 0.70 -18.77
CA ILE A 65 6.60 -0.48 -19.53
C ILE A 65 7.44 -1.67 -19.08
N VAL A 66 6.78 -2.75 -18.70
CA VAL A 66 7.41 -4.03 -18.35
C VAL A 66 6.82 -5.17 -19.16
N PHE A 67 7.66 -6.16 -19.48
CA PHE A 67 7.28 -7.36 -20.21
C PHE A 67 7.37 -8.55 -19.27
N LEU A 68 6.23 -9.15 -18.95
CA LEU A 68 6.21 -10.32 -18.08
C LEU A 68 6.86 -11.51 -18.79
N GLN A 69 7.75 -12.17 -18.06
CA GLN A 69 8.51 -13.32 -18.50
C GLN A 69 7.91 -14.58 -17.89
N GLY A 70 7.62 -15.54 -18.75
CA GLY A 70 7.12 -16.84 -18.34
C GLY A 70 7.49 -17.88 -19.37
N GLY A 71 7.39 -19.15 -18.97
CA GLY A 71 7.40 -20.25 -19.94
C GLY A 71 6.26 -20.12 -20.97
N PRO A 72 6.12 -21.07 -21.89
CA PRO A 72 5.19 -20.99 -23.03
C PRO A 72 3.70 -20.83 -22.66
N ASN A 73 3.34 -20.92 -21.38
CA ASN A 73 1.98 -20.83 -20.88
C ASN A 73 1.59 -19.43 -20.37
N LEU A 74 2.52 -18.46 -20.33
CA LEU A 74 2.17 -17.08 -20.00
C LEU A 74 1.63 -16.37 -21.23
N SER A 75 0.32 -16.11 -21.24
CA SER A 75 -0.36 -15.33 -22.28
C SER A 75 -1.33 -14.37 -21.61
N LEU A 76 -1.04 -13.07 -21.69
CA LEU A 76 -1.97 -12.04 -21.25
C LEU A 76 -3.06 -11.81 -22.31
N ALA A 77 -4.20 -11.30 -21.87
CA ALA A 77 -5.21 -10.71 -22.75
C ALA A 77 -5.13 -9.18 -22.72
N ASP A 78 -5.53 -8.52 -23.81
CA ASP A 78 -5.64 -7.06 -23.82
C ASP A 78 -6.59 -6.59 -22.71
N ASN A 79 -6.16 -5.56 -21.98
CA ASN A 79 -6.88 -4.96 -20.86
C ASN A 79 -7.15 -5.90 -19.66
N GLN A 80 -6.51 -7.07 -19.59
CA GLN A 80 -6.73 -8.05 -18.50
C GLN A 80 -6.64 -7.41 -17.10
N PHE A 81 -5.63 -6.56 -16.86
CA PHE A 81 -5.42 -5.89 -15.58
C PHE A 81 -5.79 -4.39 -15.60
N SER A 82 -6.47 -3.94 -16.66
CA SER A 82 -6.91 -2.55 -16.83
C SER A 82 -8.19 -2.50 -17.68
N PRO A 83 -9.29 -3.19 -17.29
CA PRO A 83 -10.45 -3.43 -18.14
C PRO A 83 -11.34 -2.19 -18.35
N GLY A 84 -11.09 -1.09 -17.62
CA GLY A 84 -11.93 0.09 -17.63
C GLY A 84 -11.23 1.31 -17.02
N PRO A 85 -11.99 2.38 -16.75
CA PRO A 85 -11.42 3.66 -16.31
C PRO A 85 -10.95 3.67 -14.85
N LEU A 86 -11.48 2.77 -14.01
CA LEU A 86 -11.04 2.62 -12.62
C LEU A 86 -9.79 1.74 -12.55
N ALA A 87 -8.87 2.09 -11.66
CA ALA A 87 -7.75 1.23 -11.34
C ALA A 87 -8.26 -0.06 -10.69
N THR A 88 -7.90 -1.21 -11.25
CA THR A 88 -8.32 -2.52 -10.73
C THR A 88 -7.14 -3.35 -10.26
N HIS A 89 -5.93 -3.07 -10.72
CA HIS A 89 -4.74 -3.84 -10.39
C HIS A 89 -3.53 -2.97 -10.13
N ALA A 90 -2.63 -3.49 -9.30
CA ALA A 90 -1.31 -2.94 -9.08
C ALA A 90 -0.26 -4.04 -9.11
N VAL A 91 0.97 -3.68 -9.45
CA VAL A 91 2.13 -4.56 -9.30
C VAL A 91 2.84 -4.28 -7.99
N GLU A 92 3.52 -5.28 -7.44
CA GLU A 92 4.55 -5.12 -6.41
C GLU A 92 5.83 -5.83 -6.83
N ILE A 93 6.97 -5.15 -6.81
CA ILE A 93 8.28 -5.80 -7.01
C ILE A 93 8.67 -6.52 -5.71
N VAL A 94 8.91 -7.83 -5.80
CA VAL A 94 9.22 -8.69 -4.65
C VAL A 94 10.68 -9.14 -4.59
N SER A 95 11.43 -8.96 -5.68
CA SER A 95 12.88 -9.19 -5.66
C SER A 95 13.58 -8.27 -4.67
N SER A 96 14.53 -8.81 -3.92
CA SER A 96 15.40 -8.03 -3.03
C SER A 96 16.21 -6.99 -3.82
N GLY A 97 16.49 -5.86 -3.18
CA GLY A 97 17.26 -4.76 -3.75
C GLY A 97 16.44 -3.48 -3.96
N ALA A 98 16.87 -2.63 -4.89
CA ALA A 98 16.38 -1.25 -5.04
C ALA A 98 14.86 -1.11 -5.23
N GLY A 99 14.23 -2.11 -5.87
CA GLY A 99 12.79 -2.12 -6.16
C GLY A 99 11.93 -2.83 -5.13
N GLN A 100 12.48 -3.52 -4.13
CA GLN A 100 11.68 -4.35 -3.23
C GLN A 100 10.57 -3.54 -2.54
N GLY A 101 9.33 -4.01 -2.62
CA GLY A 101 8.16 -3.35 -2.05
C GLY A 101 7.63 -2.15 -2.83
N PHE A 102 8.20 -1.85 -4.01
CA PHE A 102 7.66 -0.85 -4.95
C PHE A 102 6.31 -1.30 -5.46
N THR A 103 5.31 -0.42 -5.39
CA THR A 103 3.99 -0.65 -5.95
C THR A 103 3.64 0.37 -7.02
N SER A 104 2.92 -0.06 -8.06
CA SER A 104 2.38 0.85 -9.08
C SER A 104 1.09 0.30 -9.69
N ILE A 105 0.13 1.17 -9.96
CA ILE A 105 -1.10 0.82 -10.68
C ILE A 105 -0.75 0.36 -12.09
N VAL A 106 -1.44 -0.68 -12.57
CA VAL A 106 -1.42 -1.08 -13.98
C VAL A 106 -2.41 -0.21 -14.74
N THR A 107 -1.90 0.60 -15.66
CA THR A 107 -2.72 1.53 -16.47
C THR A 107 -3.07 0.96 -17.84
N ALA A 108 -2.33 -0.04 -18.33
CA ALA A 108 -2.65 -0.77 -19.54
C ALA A 108 -2.07 -2.19 -19.52
N THR A 109 -2.76 -3.13 -20.16
CA THR A 109 -2.26 -4.48 -20.45
C THR A 109 -2.40 -4.78 -21.94
N LEU A 110 -1.34 -5.27 -22.57
CA LEU A 110 -1.37 -5.75 -23.95
C LEU A 110 -0.97 -7.23 -24.00
N ALA A 111 -1.75 -8.01 -24.75
CA ALA A 111 -1.43 -9.40 -25.04
C ALA A 111 -0.09 -9.51 -25.80
N ALA A 112 0.17 -8.55 -26.69
CA ALA A 112 1.43 -8.47 -27.41
C ALA A 112 2.61 -8.31 -26.44
N GLY A 113 3.48 -9.32 -26.41
CA GLY A 113 4.69 -9.32 -25.57
C GLY A 113 4.43 -9.48 -24.07
N ASN A 114 3.20 -9.82 -23.64
CA ASN A 114 2.81 -9.87 -22.23
C ASN A 114 3.15 -8.57 -21.48
N GLN A 115 2.75 -7.45 -22.07
CA GLN A 115 3.16 -6.12 -21.64
C GLN A 115 2.21 -5.57 -20.57
N LEU A 116 2.77 -5.01 -19.51
CA LEU A 116 2.08 -4.10 -18.59
C LEU A 116 2.63 -2.69 -18.75
N THR A 117 1.75 -1.70 -18.69
CA THR A 117 2.12 -0.29 -18.51
C THR A 117 1.74 0.12 -17.10
N LEU A 118 2.68 0.73 -16.39
CA LEU A 118 2.58 1.14 -15.01
C LEU A 118 2.37 2.65 -14.91
N GLN A 119 1.72 3.11 -13.85
CA GLN A 119 1.57 4.54 -13.57
C GLN A 119 2.90 5.21 -13.23
N GLU A 120 3.71 4.52 -12.42
CA GLU A 120 5.00 4.96 -11.92
C GLU A 120 6.14 4.23 -12.64
N GLU A 121 7.26 4.91 -12.83
CA GLU A 121 8.45 4.30 -13.40
C GLU A 121 9.05 3.26 -12.45
N VAL A 122 9.46 2.11 -12.99
CA VAL A 122 10.22 1.12 -12.22
C VAL A 122 11.49 1.78 -11.65
N PRO A 123 11.74 1.72 -10.32
CA PRO A 123 12.86 2.41 -9.70
C PRO A 123 14.21 2.12 -10.35
N ALA A 124 15.09 3.11 -10.37
CA ALA A 124 16.48 2.92 -10.82
C ALA A 124 17.17 1.81 -10.00
N GLY A 125 18.01 1.01 -10.65
CA GLY A 125 18.71 -0.12 -10.02
C GLY A 125 17.93 -1.44 -9.98
N VAL A 126 16.65 -1.45 -10.40
CA VAL A 126 15.96 -2.71 -10.73
C VAL A 126 16.44 -3.19 -12.10
N ALA A 127 16.87 -4.46 -12.15
CA ALA A 127 17.36 -5.12 -13.35
C ALA A 127 16.30 -6.05 -13.97
N ASP A 128 16.50 -6.37 -15.25
CA ASP A 128 15.74 -7.40 -15.96
C ASP A 128 15.84 -8.75 -15.24
N GLY A 129 14.77 -9.54 -15.30
CA GLY A 129 14.62 -10.79 -14.57
C GLY A 129 14.21 -10.63 -13.11
N ALA A 130 14.00 -9.40 -12.61
CA ALA A 130 13.38 -9.18 -11.30
C ALA A 130 11.96 -9.78 -11.26
N SER A 131 11.47 -10.12 -10.07
CA SER A 131 10.15 -10.69 -9.84
C SER A 131 9.15 -9.63 -9.37
N LEU A 132 7.95 -9.68 -9.91
CA LEU A 132 6.80 -8.92 -9.43
C LEU A 132 5.60 -9.83 -9.14
N LYS A 133 4.69 -9.33 -8.32
CA LYS A 133 3.33 -9.84 -8.14
C LYS A 133 2.34 -8.87 -8.74
N VAL A 134 1.25 -9.38 -9.31
CA VAL A 134 0.08 -8.60 -9.72
C VAL A 134 -1.03 -8.84 -8.70
N TRP A 135 -1.56 -7.74 -8.17
CA TRP A 135 -2.59 -7.71 -7.15
C TRP A 135 -3.86 -7.13 -7.73
N ARG A 136 -5.00 -7.78 -7.50
CA ARG A 136 -6.32 -7.14 -7.67
C ARG A 136 -6.51 -6.15 -6.54
N LEU A 137 -6.71 -4.88 -6.81
CA LEU A 137 -6.99 -3.87 -5.78
C LEU A 137 -8.33 -4.19 -5.11
N TRP A 138 -8.44 -3.87 -3.83
CA TRP A 138 -9.74 -3.90 -3.17
C TRP A 138 -10.64 -2.79 -3.69
N THR A 139 -11.93 -3.02 -3.58
CA THR A 139 -12.95 -1.98 -3.72
C THR A 139 -13.63 -1.66 -2.40
N LEU A 140 -14.49 -0.64 -2.36
CA LEU A 140 -15.36 -0.40 -1.22
C LEU A 140 -16.19 -1.64 -0.87
N ALA A 141 -16.70 -2.35 -1.88
CA ALA A 141 -17.45 -3.58 -1.67
C ALA A 141 -16.60 -4.74 -1.14
N ASP A 142 -15.32 -4.85 -1.54
CA ASP A 142 -14.42 -5.88 -0.99
C ASP A 142 -14.15 -5.63 0.51
N VAL A 143 -13.95 -4.38 0.92
CA VAL A 143 -13.58 -4.02 2.31
C VAL A 143 -14.79 -3.95 3.23
N PHE A 144 -15.88 -3.32 2.78
CA PHE A 144 -17.03 -3.00 3.62
C PHE A 144 -18.29 -3.81 3.26
N GLY A 145 -18.23 -4.63 2.20
CA GLY A 145 -19.34 -5.40 1.68
C GLY A 145 -20.17 -4.63 0.65
N ALA A 146 -20.60 -5.31 -0.42
CA ALA A 146 -21.47 -4.71 -1.44
C ALA A 146 -22.75 -4.10 -0.85
N ASP A 147 -23.33 -4.77 0.16
CA ASP A 147 -24.51 -4.31 0.90
C ASP A 147 -24.17 -3.76 2.30
N ASN A 148 -22.94 -3.26 2.48
CA ASN A 148 -22.43 -2.76 3.76
C ASN A 148 -22.52 -3.79 4.92
N SER A 149 -22.12 -5.04 4.62
CA SER A 149 -22.07 -6.12 5.62
C SER A 149 -21.03 -5.90 6.72
N ALA A 150 -20.12 -4.94 6.56
CA ALA A 150 -19.17 -4.51 7.58
C ALA A 150 -19.83 -3.72 8.75
N GLY A 151 -21.09 -3.30 8.60
CA GLY A 151 -21.85 -2.68 9.69
C GLY A 151 -21.59 -1.19 9.90
N LEU A 152 -21.15 -0.47 8.86
CA LEU A 152 -21.17 0.99 8.90
C LEU A 152 -22.63 1.50 9.00
N ALA A 153 -22.83 2.67 9.56
CA ALA A 153 -24.15 3.31 9.57
C ALA A 153 -24.45 3.76 8.14
N GLY A 154 -25.54 3.24 7.56
CA GLY A 154 -26.10 3.76 6.33
C GLY A 154 -27.14 4.86 6.59
N GLY A 155 -27.55 5.56 5.55
CA GLY A 155 -28.62 6.55 5.62
C GLY A 155 -29.05 7.05 4.25
N GLU A 156 -30.19 7.75 4.17
CA GLU A 156 -30.67 8.33 2.90
C GLU A 156 -29.84 9.54 2.46
N THR A 157 -29.10 10.13 3.39
CA THR A 157 -28.22 11.27 3.15
C THR A 157 -26.84 11.06 3.79
N PRO A 158 -25.79 11.72 3.26
CA PRO A 158 -24.44 11.66 3.85
C PRO A 158 -24.39 12.10 5.32
N GLY A 159 -25.31 12.98 5.75
CA GLY A 159 -25.37 13.46 7.14
C GLY A 159 -25.79 12.40 8.15
N GLN A 160 -26.48 11.35 7.69
CA GLN A 160 -26.99 10.25 8.52
C GLN A 160 -26.07 9.02 8.52
N ALA A 161 -25.25 8.88 7.48
CA ALA A 161 -24.36 7.73 7.29
C ALA A 161 -22.94 8.00 7.81
N ASP A 162 -22.19 6.92 8.09
CA ASP A 162 -20.74 7.02 8.21
C ASP A 162 -20.14 7.41 6.86
N LEU A 163 -19.06 8.20 6.88
CA LEU A 163 -18.39 8.65 5.66
C LEU A 163 -17.00 8.02 5.56
N ILE A 164 -16.72 7.36 4.44
CA ILE A 164 -15.39 6.88 4.07
C ILE A 164 -14.72 7.97 3.25
N LEU A 165 -13.53 8.39 3.66
CA LEU A 165 -12.73 9.43 3.02
C LEU A 165 -11.51 8.76 2.40
N LEU A 166 -11.49 8.68 1.07
CA LEU A 166 -10.34 8.19 0.31
C LEU A 166 -9.55 9.39 -0.20
N PRO A 167 -8.23 9.45 0.04
CA PRO A 167 -7.41 10.55 -0.45
C PRO A 167 -7.50 10.70 -1.97
N ASN A 168 -7.44 11.94 -2.44
CA ASN A 168 -7.23 12.26 -3.84
C ASN A 168 -6.18 13.38 -3.97
N SER A 169 -5.97 13.89 -5.18
CA SER A 169 -4.91 14.87 -5.44
C SER A 169 -5.12 16.24 -4.76
N THR A 170 -6.33 16.56 -4.28
CA THR A 170 -6.66 17.85 -3.68
C THR A 170 -7.25 17.77 -2.27
N GLY A 171 -7.52 16.56 -1.78
CA GLY A 171 -8.16 16.32 -0.49
C GLY A 171 -8.69 14.89 -0.39
N PHE A 172 -10.01 14.75 -0.30
CA PHE A 172 -10.68 13.46 -0.15
C PHE A 172 -11.94 13.37 -1.00
N ASP A 173 -12.13 12.23 -1.63
CA ASP A 173 -13.45 11.79 -2.06
C ASP A 173 -14.17 11.15 -0.88
N LYS A 174 -15.47 11.45 -0.76
CA LYS A 174 -16.31 11.00 0.36
C LYS A 174 -17.35 10.01 -0.15
N TYR A 175 -17.42 8.86 0.50
CA TYR A 175 -18.34 7.80 0.15
C TYR A 175 -19.19 7.41 1.37
N PHE A 176 -20.41 6.98 1.12
CA PHE A 176 -21.32 6.49 2.15
C PHE A 176 -22.22 5.39 1.61
N TYR A 177 -22.77 4.56 2.49
CA TYR A 177 -23.77 3.57 2.09
C TYR A 177 -25.17 4.17 2.18
N SER A 178 -25.83 4.30 1.04
CA SER A 178 -27.20 4.79 0.94
C SER A 178 -28.20 3.68 1.17
N THR A 179 -29.16 3.91 2.06
CA THR A 179 -30.24 2.95 2.38
C THR A 179 -31.51 3.19 1.57
N GLY A 180 -31.55 4.18 0.67
CA GLY A 180 -32.73 4.50 -0.15
C GLY A 180 -32.84 5.97 -0.54
N GLY A 181 -34.06 6.49 -0.59
CA GLY A 181 -34.36 7.87 -0.97
C GLY A 181 -34.03 8.19 -2.43
N ALA A 182 -33.80 9.48 -2.73
CA ALA A 182 -33.48 9.96 -4.07
C ALA A 182 -32.16 9.39 -4.64
N GLN A 183 -31.28 8.89 -3.77
CA GLN A 183 -29.99 8.31 -4.13
C GLN A 183 -30.08 6.81 -4.49
N GLY A 184 -31.19 6.15 -4.14
CA GLY A 184 -31.32 4.69 -4.22
C GLY A 184 -30.47 3.94 -3.18
N VAL A 185 -30.48 2.61 -3.25
CA VAL A 185 -29.69 1.74 -2.33
C VAL A 185 -28.31 1.46 -2.93
N GLY A 186 -27.26 1.48 -2.10
CA GLY A 186 -25.89 1.10 -2.47
C GLY A 186 -24.83 2.14 -2.08
N TRP A 187 -23.59 1.94 -2.51
CA TRP A 187 -22.49 2.85 -2.23
C TRP A 187 -22.62 4.12 -3.07
N ARG A 188 -22.45 5.29 -2.46
CA ARG A 188 -22.60 6.59 -3.13
C ARG A 188 -21.44 7.50 -2.79
N GLN A 189 -21.07 8.33 -3.77
CA GLN A 189 -20.17 9.45 -3.53
C GLN A 189 -21.01 10.65 -3.11
N VAL A 190 -20.54 11.37 -2.08
CA VAL A 190 -21.13 12.66 -1.70
C VAL A 190 -21.01 13.61 -2.89
N ASP A 191 -22.12 14.24 -3.26
CA ASP A 191 -22.24 15.12 -4.43
C ASP A 191 -21.99 14.45 -5.81
N GLY A 192 -21.87 13.11 -5.87
CA GLY A 192 -21.61 12.34 -7.08
C GLY A 192 -22.84 11.74 -7.78
N GLY A 193 -24.05 12.09 -7.34
CA GLY A 193 -25.31 11.57 -7.90
C GLY A 193 -25.66 10.14 -7.43
N THR A 194 -26.38 9.40 -8.28
CA THR A 194 -27.00 8.10 -7.95
C THR A 194 -26.17 6.88 -8.40
N THR A 195 -25.03 7.10 -9.07
CA THR A 195 -24.17 6.02 -9.54
C THR A 195 -23.60 5.24 -8.37
N ASP A 196 -23.71 3.91 -8.44
CA ASP A 196 -23.13 3.03 -7.44
C ASP A 196 -21.60 3.08 -7.47
N GLN A 197 -21.00 3.20 -6.28
CA GLN A 197 -19.56 3.37 -6.08
C GLN A 197 -18.92 2.12 -5.46
N ALA A 198 -19.62 0.99 -5.46
CA ALA A 198 -19.16 -0.27 -4.90
C ALA A 198 -17.77 -0.68 -5.42
N ASP A 199 -17.46 -0.36 -6.67
CA ASP A 199 -16.23 -0.72 -7.37
C ASP A 199 -15.09 0.30 -7.23
N VAL A 200 -15.27 1.37 -6.43
CA VAL A 200 -14.21 2.35 -6.21
C VAL A 200 -13.00 1.69 -5.52
N PRO A 201 -11.78 1.80 -6.07
CA PRO A 201 -10.61 1.14 -5.53
C PRO A 201 -10.15 1.75 -4.21
N VAL A 202 -9.63 0.89 -3.34
CA VAL A 202 -9.02 1.23 -2.05
C VAL A 202 -7.55 0.82 -2.10
N PHE A 203 -6.65 1.80 -1.97
CA PHE A 203 -5.21 1.57 -2.05
C PHE A 203 -4.62 1.23 -0.68
N VAL A 204 -3.97 0.07 -0.60
CA VAL A 204 -3.38 -0.43 0.65
C VAL A 204 -2.35 0.55 1.21
N SER A 205 -1.48 1.11 0.38
CA SER A 205 -0.42 2.04 0.81
C SER A 205 -0.93 3.40 1.25
N GLU A 206 -2.18 3.74 0.92
CA GLU A 206 -2.78 5.03 1.24
C GLU A 206 -3.60 4.95 2.52
N GLY A 207 -3.40 5.93 3.38
CA GLY A 207 -4.22 6.09 4.57
C GLY A 207 -5.59 6.65 4.21
N ALA A 208 -6.66 6.02 4.65
CA ALA A 208 -8.01 6.54 4.53
C ALA A 208 -8.49 7.14 5.87
N ALA A 209 -9.67 7.74 5.88
CA ALA A 209 -10.35 8.10 7.11
C ALA A 209 -11.81 7.65 7.09
N ILE A 210 -12.39 7.42 8.27
CA ILE A 210 -13.82 7.22 8.45
C ILE A 210 -14.34 8.25 9.44
N ILE A 211 -15.36 9.01 9.04
CA ILE A 211 -16.17 9.80 9.95
C ILE A 211 -17.33 8.91 10.42
N ALA A 212 -17.19 8.34 11.60
CA ALA A 212 -18.21 7.47 12.18
C ALA A 212 -19.22 8.28 12.99
N ARG A 213 -20.50 7.95 12.83
CA ARG A 213 -21.63 8.57 13.55
C ARG A 213 -21.80 8.05 14.97
N ALA A 214 -21.21 6.90 15.26
CA ALA A 214 -21.17 6.30 16.58
C ALA A 214 -19.96 5.36 16.66
N ALA A 215 -19.47 5.11 17.86
CA ALA A 215 -18.40 4.15 18.08
C ALA A 215 -18.85 2.73 17.66
N LYS A 216 -17.96 1.99 16.97
CA LYS A 216 -18.22 0.63 16.49
C LYS A 216 -16.93 -0.08 16.10
N SER A 217 -17.02 -1.39 15.89
CA SER A 217 -15.91 -2.19 15.38
C SER A 217 -16.23 -2.70 13.97
N VAL A 218 -15.28 -2.56 13.06
CA VAL A 218 -15.36 -3.10 11.70
C VAL A 218 -14.25 -4.14 11.54
N VAL A 219 -14.58 -5.33 11.04
CA VAL A 219 -13.60 -6.38 10.79
C VAL A 219 -13.28 -6.45 9.31
N VAL A 220 -12.00 -6.32 8.97
CA VAL A 220 -11.47 -6.48 7.61
C VAL A 220 -10.65 -7.76 7.56
N ILE A 221 -10.83 -8.56 6.52
CA ILE A 221 -10.10 -9.83 6.30
C ILE A 221 -9.26 -9.69 5.04
N GLY A 222 -8.04 -10.21 5.06
CA GLY A 222 -7.11 -10.10 3.95
C GLY A 222 -5.81 -10.84 4.19
N GLN A 223 -4.86 -10.72 3.25
CA GLN A 223 -3.56 -11.38 3.36
C GLN A 223 -2.61 -10.52 4.20
N VAL A 224 -1.84 -11.08 5.11
CA VAL A 224 -0.81 -10.28 5.82
C VAL A 224 0.31 -9.93 4.85
N LYS A 225 0.70 -8.65 4.76
CA LYS A 225 1.83 -8.22 3.92
C LYS A 225 3.17 -8.74 4.47
N PRO A 226 3.90 -9.62 3.75
CA PRO A 226 5.27 -9.93 4.10
C PRO A 226 6.22 -8.92 3.43
N GLY A 227 7.19 -8.38 4.19
CA GLY A 227 8.29 -7.60 3.63
C GLY A 227 8.07 -6.09 3.52
N VAL A 228 9.09 -5.41 2.98
CA VAL A 228 9.16 -3.94 2.94
C VAL A 228 8.05 -3.32 2.11
N THR A 229 7.66 -2.10 2.47
CA THR A 229 6.75 -1.28 1.64
C THR A 229 7.48 -0.04 1.20
N LYS A 230 7.42 0.27 -0.09
CA LYS A 230 7.81 1.58 -0.60
C LYS A 230 6.59 2.44 -0.79
N VAL A 231 6.68 3.69 -0.35
CA VAL A 231 5.61 4.69 -0.48
C VAL A 231 6.17 5.85 -1.27
N SER A 232 5.47 6.23 -2.34
CA SER A 232 5.76 7.46 -3.09
C SER A 232 5.14 8.64 -2.36
N LEU A 233 5.97 9.57 -1.91
CA LEU A 233 5.56 10.82 -1.32
C LEU A 233 5.60 11.92 -2.37
N GLN A 234 4.50 12.63 -2.55
CA GLN A 234 4.40 13.85 -3.34
C GLN A 234 4.64 15.08 -2.45
N THR A 235 5.03 16.21 -3.02
CA THR A 235 5.08 17.47 -2.25
C THR A 235 3.69 17.82 -1.72
N GLY A 236 3.60 18.21 -0.45
CA GLY A 236 2.33 18.45 0.23
C GLY A 236 1.94 17.31 1.19
N ASN A 237 0.65 17.17 1.44
CA ASN A 237 0.13 16.15 2.35
C ASN A 237 0.08 14.78 1.65
N ASN A 238 0.60 13.77 2.33
CA ASN A 238 0.52 12.36 1.91
C ASN A 238 -0.15 11.58 3.03
N TYR A 239 -1.22 10.86 2.72
CA TYR A 239 -1.92 10.02 3.67
C TYR A 239 -1.35 8.61 3.59
N VAL A 240 -0.64 8.18 4.63
CA VAL A 240 0.15 6.96 4.60
C VAL A 240 -0.44 5.94 5.56
N ALA A 241 -0.73 4.75 5.05
CA ALA A 241 -1.15 3.63 5.88
C ALA A 241 0.06 3.07 6.66
N ASN A 242 -0.14 2.83 7.95
CA ASN A 242 0.78 2.06 8.77
C ASN A 242 0.55 0.56 8.55
N LEU A 243 1.22 0.01 7.53
CA LEU A 243 1.09 -1.40 7.12
C LEU A 243 1.76 -2.43 8.04
N CYS A 244 2.08 -2.03 9.27
CA CYS A 244 2.69 -2.92 10.25
C CYS A 244 1.56 -3.49 11.12
N PRO A 245 1.19 -4.78 10.98
CA PRO A 245 0.27 -5.40 11.93
C PRO A 245 1.01 -5.51 13.26
N VAL A 246 0.73 -4.61 14.19
CA VAL A 246 1.24 -4.75 15.55
C VAL A 246 0.20 -5.51 16.35
N ASN A 247 0.64 -6.56 17.03
CA ASN A 247 -0.21 -7.26 17.99
C ASN A 247 -0.32 -6.38 19.24
N ALA A 248 -1.32 -5.49 19.28
CA ALA A 248 -1.64 -4.73 20.48
C ALA A 248 -2.72 -5.49 21.26
N ALA A 249 -2.33 -6.24 22.29
CA ALA A 249 -3.27 -6.61 23.32
C ALA A 249 -3.61 -5.36 24.17
N GLY A 250 -4.50 -4.50 23.69
CA GLY A 250 -5.04 -3.37 24.47
C GLY A 250 -5.38 -2.13 23.66
N GLU A 251 -6.33 -1.33 24.16
CA GLU A 251 -6.73 -0.04 23.59
C GLU A 251 -5.62 1.02 23.79
N GLY A 252 -4.63 1.01 22.92
CA GLY A 252 -3.53 1.99 22.89
C GLY A 252 -2.49 1.63 21.83
N ALA A 253 -1.77 2.64 21.32
CA ALA A 253 -0.68 2.41 20.37
C ALA A 253 0.35 1.46 20.98
N SER A 254 0.60 0.32 20.34
CA SER A 254 1.51 -0.69 20.88
C SER A 254 2.93 -0.15 21.01
N VAL A 255 3.55 -0.42 22.17
CA VAL A 255 4.97 -0.14 22.44
C VAL A 255 5.92 -1.14 21.77
N GLU A 256 5.40 -2.27 21.30
CA GLU A 256 6.10 -3.24 20.44
C GLU A 256 5.92 -2.89 18.95
N GLY A 257 5.31 -1.74 18.67
CA GLY A 257 4.98 -1.27 17.32
C GLY A 257 6.05 -0.42 16.64
N ARG A 258 5.72 0.01 15.42
CA ARG A 258 6.56 0.94 14.67
C ARG A 258 6.56 2.30 15.37
N THR A 259 7.73 2.84 15.65
CA THR A 259 7.95 4.18 16.19
C THR A 259 8.55 5.10 15.13
N LEU A 260 8.59 6.41 15.41
CA LEU A 260 9.34 7.35 14.57
C LEU A 260 10.79 6.88 14.36
N GLY A 261 11.46 6.40 15.42
CA GLY A 261 12.86 5.99 15.41
C GLY A 261 13.17 4.72 14.60
N ASN A 262 12.25 3.76 14.52
CA ASN A 262 12.48 2.47 13.84
C ASN A 262 11.73 2.31 12.50
N SER A 263 10.93 3.30 12.12
CA SER A 263 10.05 3.26 10.93
C SER A 263 10.75 3.27 9.58
N GLY A 264 12.00 3.73 9.50
CA GLY A 264 12.68 4.05 8.24
C GLY A 264 12.34 5.44 7.67
N LEU A 265 11.40 6.18 8.28
CA LEU A 265 10.98 7.50 7.82
C LEU A 265 12.15 8.50 7.74
N ALA A 266 13.06 8.46 8.72
CA ALA A 266 14.19 9.38 8.81
C ALA A 266 15.16 9.30 7.63
N GLU A 267 15.24 8.15 6.95
CA GLU A 267 16.15 7.91 5.81
C GLU A 267 15.59 8.46 4.49
N GLY A 268 14.25 8.50 4.37
CA GLY A 268 13.57 8.93 3.15
C GLY A 268 13.03 10.37 3.18
N MET A 269 12.79 10.91 4.37
CA MET A 269 12.25 12.26 4.56
C MET A 269 13.36 13.32 4.58
N ALA A 270 13.03 14.53 4.14
CA ALA A 270 13.92 15.69 4.27
C ALA A 270 13.94 16.14 5.74
N GLY A 271 15.10 16.01 6.39
CA GLY A 271 15.33 16.59 7.72
C GLY A 271 15.67 18.07 7.66
N GLY A 272 15.70 18.73 8.83
CA GLY A 272 16.07 20.15 8.91
C GLY A 272 16.44 20.60 10.32
N THR A 273 17.18 21.70 10.44
CA THR A 273 17.55 22.28 11.74
C THR A 273 16.37 22.96 12.45
N ALA A 274 15.23 23.11 11.76
CA ALA A 274 13.98 23.64 12.29
C ALA A 274 12.78 22.96 11.62
N SER A 275 11.64 22.95 12.31
CA SER A 275 10.40 22.34 11.82
C SER A 275 9.82 23.00 10.59
N SER A 276 10.26 24.19 10.17
CA SER A 276 9.85 24.87 8.94
C SER A 276 10.65 24.46 7.70
N LEU A 277 11.78 23.76 7.90
CA LEU A 277 12.69 23.32 6.84
C LEU A 277 12.66 21.82 6.60
N ALA A 278 12.09 21.05 7.53
CA ALA A 278 11.95 19.60 7.44
C ALA A 278 10.60 19.20 6.84
N ASP A 279 10.46 17.94 6.44
CA ASP A 279 9.16 17.29 6.32
C ASP A 279 8.56 17.06 7.73
N LEU A 280 7.24 16.97 7.81
CA LEU A 280 6.54 16.71 9.07
C LEU A 280 5.79 15.38 9.02
N VAL A 281 5.84 14.64 10.12
CA VAL A 281 4.92 13.52 10.42
C VAL A 281 3.83 14.06 11.35
N LEU A 282 2.58 13.96 10.92
CA LEU A 282 1.42 14.45 11.64
C LEU A 282 0.62 13.27 12.17
N LEU A 283 0.53 13.17 13.50
CA LEU A 283 -0.19 12.11 14.19
C LEU A 283 -1.47 12.70 14.79
N TRP A 284 -2.63 12.15 14.40
CA TRP A 284 -3.92 12.61 14.92
C TRP A 284 -4.02 12.32 16.42
N ASN A 285 -4.42 13.32 17.20
CA ASN A 285 -4.52 13.23 18.67
C ASN A 285 -5.97 13.35 19.18
N GLY A 286 -6.97 13.24 18.29
CA GLY A 286 -8.39 13.40 18.63
C GLY A 286 -8.95 14.81 18.45
N SER A 287 -8.11 15.84 18.46
CA SER A 287 -8.52 17.25 18.29
C SER A 287 -7.79 17.98 17.17
N GLY A 288 -6.59 17.52 16.84
CA GLY A 288 -5.72 18.05 15.80
C GLY A 288 -4.57 17.09 15.57
N TYR A 289 -3.39 17.63 15.25
CA TYR A 289 -2.20 16.83 14.99
C TYR A 289 -1.05 17.22 15.89
N ASP A 290 -0.45 16.21 16.51
CA ASP A 290 0.93 16.33 16.96
C ASP A 290 1.85 16.28 15.74
N GLN A 291 2.78 17.23 15.66
CA GLN A 291 3.70 17.36 14.53
C GLN A 291 5.12 17.00 14.95
N TYR A 292 5.75 16.10 14.20
CA TYR A 292 7.09 15.62 14.44
C TYR A 292 7.97 15.82 13.21
N PHE A 293 9.27 16.01 13.39
CA PHE A 293 10.23 16.12 12.30
C PHE A 293 11.60 15.54 12.68
N ASN A 294 12.35 15.08 11.67
CA ASN A 294 13.72 14.64 11.87
C ASN A 294 14.66 15.85 11.85
N SER A 295 15.24 16.20 13.00
CA SER A 295 16.20 17.29 13.09
C SER A 295 17.60 16.85 12.70
N THR A 296 18.25 17.64 11.85
CA THR A 296 19.62 17.38 11.39
C THR A 296 20.70 18.05 12.26
N GLY A 297 20.31 18.75 13.34
CA GLY A 297 21.23 19.45 14.25
C GLY A 297 20.75 20.83 14.68
N GLY A 298 21.69 21.73 14.97
CA GLY A 298 21.41 23.08 15.48
C GLY A 298 21.01 23.08 16.96
N PRO A 299 20.30 24.12 17.45
CA PRO A 299 19.93 24.27 18.86
C PRO A 299 19.08 23.13 19.43
N LEU A 300 18.44 22.33 18.57
CA LEU A 300 17.62 21.19 18.96
C LEU A 300 18.40 19.86 19.00
N GLY A 301 19.65 19.84 18.53
CA GLY A 301 20.42 18.62 18.31
C GLY A 301 19.85 17.74 17.18
N ALA A 302 20.52 16.63 16.87
CA ALA A 302 20.06 15.68 15.85
C ALA A 302 19.05 14.68 16.43
N GLY A 303 18.08 14.23 15.61
CA GLY A 303 17.09 13.21 15.95
C GLY A 303 15.64 13.69 15.85
N TRP A 304 14.69 12.86 16.27
CA TRP A 304 13.27 13.15 16.16
C TRP A 304 12.84 14.20 17.18
N ARG A 305 12.08 15.21 16.73
CA ARG A 305 11.60 16.32 17.56
C ARG A 305 10.12 16.54 17.37
N LYS A 306 9.44 16.99 18.42
CA LYS A 306 8.05 17.48 18.37
C LYS A 306 8.06 18.99 18.19
N VAL A 307 7.25 19.51 17.27
CA VAL A 307 7.13 20.95 17.03
C VAL A 307 6.69 21.65 18.31
N GLY A 308 7.45 22.67 18.73
CA GLY A 308 7.16 23.44 19.95
C GLY A 308 7.59 22.79 21.26
N ALA A 309 8.21 21.60 21.25
CA ALA A 309 8.57 20.86 22.47
C ALA A 309 10.08 20.89 22.83
N GLY A 310 10.87 21.74 22.18
CA GLY A 310 12.32 21.86 22.44
C GLY A 310 13.14 20.69 21.87
N SER A 311 14.23 20.33 22.55
CA SER A 311 15.24 19.36 22.08
C SER A 311 15.01 17.91 22.55
N THR A 312 13.87 17.62 23.18
CA THR A 312 13.55 16.28 23.67
C THR A 312 13.41 15.31 22.50
N ASP A 313 14.14 14.20 22.53
CA ASP A 313 14.06 13.17 21.51
C ASP A 313 12.69 12.48 21.50
N GLN A 314 12.16 12.24 20.31
CA GLN A 314 10.84 11.65 20.08
C GLN A 314 10.92 10.31 19.33
N SER A 315 12.10 9.70 19.27
CA SER A 315 12.31 8.44 18.55
C SER A 315 11.43 7.30 19.06
N SER A 316 11.01 7.32 20.32
CA SER A 316 10.14 6.32 20.93
C SER A 316 8.64 6.57 20.72
N VAL A 317 8.23 7.65 20.04
CA VAL A 317 6.81 7.92 19.78
C VAL A 317 6.27 6.85 18.82
N PRO A 318 5.21 6.12 19.20
CA PRO A 318 4.62 5.11 18.33
C PRO A 318 3.87 5.77 17.17
N LEU A 319 3.93 5.15 15.99
CA LEU A 319 3.03 5.47 14.89
C LEU A 319 1.67 4.84 15.17
N PRO A 320 0.56 5.52 14.81
CA PRO A 320 -0.78 5.05 15.10
C PRO A 320 -1.09 3.75 14.35
N ASP A 321 -1.98 2.95 14.94
CA ASP A 321 -2.67 1.90 14.22
C ASP A 321 -3.57 2.56 13.17
N GLY A 322 -3.51 2.10 11.92
CA GLY A 322 -4.23 2.73 10.82
C GLY A 322 -3.36 3.63 9.96
N ALA A 323 -3.52 4.96 10.04
CA ALA A 323 -2.84 5.90 9.15
C ALA A 323 -2.33 7.17 9.82
N TYR A 324 -1.37 7.83 9.17
CA TYR A 324 -0.80 9.12 9.56
C TYR A 324 -0.54 9.97 8.31
N ILE A 325 -0.26 11.26 8.51
CA ILE A 325 0.01 12.18 7.39
C ILE A 325 1.49 12.54 7.37
N ILE A 326 2.10 12.54 6.18
CA ILE A 326 3.41 13.15 5.95
C ILE A 326 3.21 14.43 5.15
N LEU A 327 3.54 15.57 5.75
CA LEU A 327 3.69 16.83 5.01
C LEU A 327 5.12 16.88 4.45
N ARG A 328 5.23 16.56 3.16
CA ARG A 328 6.47 16.63 2.38
C ARG A 328 6.70 18.04 1.89
N ARG A 329 7.82 18.65 2.24
CA ARG A 329 8.27 19.94 1.70
C ARG A 329 9.32 19.80 0.60
N GLY A 330 10.00 18.67 0.55
CA GLY A 330 10.92 18.34 -0.55
C GLY A 330 10.20 17.98 -1.86
N ALA A 331 10.98 17.72 -2.89
CA ALA A 331 10.51 17.14 -4.15
C ALA A 331 9.93 15.73 -3.93
N PRO A 332 9.09 15.20 -4.84
CA PRO A 332 8.60 13.84 -4.73
C PRO A 332 9.72 12.82 -4.49
N VAL A 333 9.49 11.85 -3.62
CA VAL A 333 10.48 10.83 -3.26
C VAL A 333 9.81 9.52 -2.92
N MET A 334 10.47 8.41 -3.22
CA MET A 334 10.05 7.10 -2.76
C MET A 334 10.80 6.73 -1.50
N ILE A 335 10.07 6.50 -0.41
CA ILE A 335 10.65 6.10 0.88
C ILE A 335 10.41 4.61 1.12
N THR A 336 11.26 4.00 1.95
CA THR A 336 11.07 2.62 2.39
C THR A 336 10.59 2.64 3.84
N LEU A 337 9.47 1.98 4.10
CA LEU A 337 8.98 1.75 5.45
C LEU A 337 9.50 0.39 5.94
N ASN A 338 10.22 0.40 7.06
CA ASN A 338 10.74 -0.81 7.69
C ASN A 338 9.60 -1.54 8.41
N GLN A 339 9.54 -2.87 8.34
CA GLN A 339 8.48 -3.64 9.00
C GLN A 339 8.55 -3.65 10.55
N GLY A 340 9.43 -2.85 11.16
CA GLY A 340 9.79 -3.03 12.56
C GLY A 340 10.61 -4.32 12.73
N SER A 341 11.60 -4.29 13.62
CA SER A 341 12.23 -5.52 14.09
C SER A 341 11.37 -6.04 15.24
N PHE A 342 10.63 -7.13 15.01
CA PHE A 342 9.92 -7.88 16.04
C PHE A 342 10.87 -8.81 16.78
#